data_AF-A0A1G0MEF1-F1
#
_entry.id   AF-A0A1G0MEF1-F1
#
_cell.length_a   1.000
_cell.length_b   1.000
_cell.length_c   1.000
_cell.angle_alpha   90.00
_cell.angle_beta   90.00
_cell.angle_gamma   90.00
#
_symmetry.space_group_name_H-M   'P 1'
#
loop_
_entity.id
_entity.type
_entity.pdbx_description
1 polymer ?
#
loop_
_entity_poly.entity_id
_entity_poly.type
_entity_poly.pdbx_seq_one_letter_code
_entity_poly.pdbx_strand_id
1 'polypeptide(L)'
;MNGSVFPKGERLRRRPEFLQFNAGASKMHTPHFLLLWKDREPAGTRVGFTVSKKVGNAVVRNSIKRRLREFYRQNKSLFMQADINI
;
A
#
# COMPACT_ATOMS: atom_id res chain seq x y z
N MET A 1 -3.55 8.26 23.69
CA MET A 1 -2.75 7.82 22.53
C MET A 1 -3.49 6.70 21.83
N ASN A 2 -4.42 7.02 20.94
CA ASN A 2 -5.24 6.00 20.28
C ASN A 2 -4.42 5.33 19.18
N GLY A 3 -3.86 4.17 19.50
CA GLY A 3 -3.20 3.30 18.54
C GLY A 3 -4.22 2.79 17.53
N SER A 4 -4.49 3.59 16.48
CA SER A 4 -5.19 3.12 15.30
C SER A 4 -4.46 1.89 14.79
N VAL A 5 -5.04 0.71 14.93
CA VAL A 5 -4.42 -0.53 14.47
C VAL A 5 -4.39 -0.49 12.94
N PHE A 6 -3.40 -1.12 12.32
CA PHE A 6 -3.45 -1.44 10.89
C PHE A 6 -4.02 -2.86 10.73
N PRO A 7 -5.35 -3.06 10.67
CA PRO A 7 -5.94 -4.40 10.74
C PRO A 7 -5.62 -5.23 9.52
N LYS A 8 -5.79 -6.56 9.62
CA LYS A 8 -5.56 -7.48 8.48
C LYS A 8 -6.48 -7.16 7.29
N GLY A 9 -7.70 -6.67 7.54
CA GLY A 9 -8.68 -6.34 6.49
C GLY A 9 -8.29 -5.15 5.62
N GLU A 10 -7.42 -4.27 6.12
CA GLU A 10 -6.91 -3.09 5.38
C GLU A 10 -5.58 -3.37 4.67
N ARG A 11 -5.09 -4.62 4.67
CA ARG A 11 -3.78 -4.99 4.12
C ARG A 11 -3.93 -5.83 2.86
N LEU A 12 -3.20 -5.47 1.82
CA LEU A 12 -2.90 -6.40 0.74
C LEU A 12 -1.78 -7.34 1.21
N ARG A 13 -2.03 -8.64 1.17
CA ARG A 13 -1.16 -9.68 1.75
C ARG A 13 -0.87 -10.83 0.79
N ARG A 14 -1.84 -11.20 -0.04
CA ARG A 14 -1.78 -12.40 -0.88
C ARG A 14 -1.31 -12.02 -2.27
N ARG A 15 -0.53 -12.88 -2.91
CA ARG A 15 -0.02 -12.66 -4.26
C ARG A 15 -1.11 -12.24 -5.28
N PRO A 16 -2.30 -12.88 -5.34
CA PRO A 16 -3.34 -12.47 -6.28
C PRO A 16 -3.80 -11.00 -6.10
N GLU A 17 -3.82 -10.51 -4.86
CA GLU A 17 -4.18 -9.12 -4.53
C GLU A 17 -3.15 -8.10 -5.04
N PHE A 18 -1.92 -8.53 -5.33
CA PHE A 18 -0.93 -7.68 -5.99
C PHE A 18 -0.93 -7.86 -7.51
N LEU A 19 -1.18 -9.08 -8.00
CA LEU A 19 -1.21 -9.35 -9.44
C LEU A 19 -2.35 -8.62 -10.15
N GLN A 20 -3.45 -8.31 -9.44
CA GLN A 20 -4.55 -7.54 -10.01
C GLN A 20 -4.13 -6.16 -10.54
N PHE A 21 -3.01 -5.59 -10.07
CA PHE A 21 -2.51 -4.30 -10.54
C PHE A 21 -1.75 -4.37 -11.86
N ASN A 22 -1.40 -5.56 -12.34
CA ASN A 22 -0.67 -5.71 -13.59
C ASN A 22 -1.51 -5.30 -14.81
N ALA A 23 -2.84 -5.45 -14.73
CA ALA A 23 -3.77 -5.14 -15.80
C ALA A 23 -4.91 -4.23 -15.30
N GLY A 24 -5.11 -3.11 -16.02
CA GLY A 24 -6.22 -2.19 -15.77
C GLY A 24 -6.20 -1.49 -14.42
N ALA A 25 -5.03 -1.34 -13.79
CA ALA A 25 -4.88 -0.44 -12.64
C ALA A 25 -4.56 0.97 -13.12
N SER A 26 -5.21 1.93 -12.48
CA SER A 26 -4.84 3.33 -12.57
C SER A 26 -3.48 3.54 -11.90
N LYS A 27 -2.69 4.47 -12.43
CA LYS A 27 -1.29 4.66 -12.03
C LYS A 27 -0.95 6.13 -11.87
N MET A 28 -0.13 6.44 -10.87
CA MET A 28 0.43 7.77 -10.67
C MET A 28 1.90 7.64 -10.28
N HIS A 29 2.75 8.33 -11.03
CA HIS A 29 4.17 8.42 -10.73
C HIS A 29 4.45 9.70 -9.94
N THR A 30 5.29 9.58 -8.93
CA THR A 30 5.91 10.69 -8.21
C THR A 30 7.43 10.49 -8.23
N PRO A 31 8.25 11.48 -7.82
CA PRO A 31 9.70 11.31 -7.80
C PRO A 31 10.20 10.12 -6.98
N HIS A 32 9.43 9.66 -5.98
CA HIS A 32 9.84 8.62 -5.04
C HIS A 32 8.94 7.38 -5.01
N PHE A 33 7.75 7.45 -5.60
CA PHE A 33 6.72 6.41 -5.49
C PHE A 33 5.99 6.18 -6.81
N LEU A 34 5.55 4.94 -6.99
CA LEU A 34 4.57 4.55 -7.99
C LEU A 34 3.32 4.09 -7.26
N LEU A 35 2.23 4.84 -7.41
CA LEU A 35 0.94 4.45 -6.86
C LEU A 35 0.16 3.71 -7.93
N LEU A 36 -0.34 2.53 -7.59
CA LEU A 36 -1.27 1.73 -8.40
C LEU A 36 -2.56 1.59 -7.61
N TRP A 37 -3.71 1.80 -8.22
CA TRP A 37 -4.99 1.56 -7.56
C TRP A 37 -6.04 0.95 -8.47
N LYS A 38 -6.99 0.24 -7.85
CA LYS A 38 -8.21 -0.27 -8.47
C LYS A 38 -9.37 -0.08 -7.52
N ASP A 39 -10.51 0.32 -8.08
CA ASP A 39 -11.75 0.40 -7.34
C ASP A 39 -12.09 -0.97 -6.76
N ARG A 40 -12.70 -0.95 -5.58
CA ARG A 40 -12.96 -2.14 -4.78
C ARG A 40 -14.45 -2.26 -4.51
N GLU A 41 -14.96 -3.46 -4.73
CA GLU A 41 -16.31 -3.85 -4.32
C GLU A 41 -16.25 -5.02 -3.32
N PRO A 42 -16.85 -4.91 -2.12
CA PRO A 42 -17.49 -3.71 -1.58
C PRO A 42 -16.49 -2.59 -1.27
N ALA A 43 -16.97 -1.34 -1.22
CA ALA A 43 -16.17 -0.16 -0.94
C ALA A 43 -15.33 -0.31 0.34
N GLY A 44 -14.10 0.19 0.29
CA GLY A 44 -13.17 0.21 1.42
C GLY A 44 -11.72 0.29 0.97
N THR A 45 -10.80 0.50 1.92
CA THR A 45 -9.39 0.75 1.63
C THR A 45 -8.53 -0.46 2.02
N ARG A 46 -7.72 -0.95 1.09
CA ARG A 46 -6.61 -1.87 1.38
C ARG A 46 -5.32 -1.35 0.78
N VAL A 47 -4.24 -1.39 1.57
CA VAL A 47 -2.94 -0.91 1.13
C VAL A 47 -1.88 -2.02 1.14
N GLY A 48 -1.11 -2.09 0.07
CA GLY A 48 0.11 -2.87 -0.08
C GLY A 48 1.32 -1.97 -0.26
N PHE A 49 2.49 -2.41 0.23
CA PHE A 49 3.75 -1.69 0.08
C PHE A 49 4.81 -2.58 -0.59
N THR A 50 5.22 -2.20 -1.78
CA THR A 50 6.21 -2.92 -2.60
C THR A 50 7.48 -2.08 -2.70
N VAL A 51 8.59 -2.61 -2.18
CA VAL A 51 9.90 -1.94 -2.29
C VAL A 51 10.81 -2.81 -3.15
N SER A 52 11.27 -2.24 -4.27
CA SER A 52 12.16 -2.93 -5.21
C SER A 52 13.46 -3.36 -4.54
N LYS A 53 14.04 -4.48 -5.01
CA LYS A 53 15.37 -4.92 -4.57
C LYS A 53 16.46 -3.88 -4.87
N LYS A 54 16.26 -3.03 -5.88
CA LYS A 54 17.18 -1.95 -6.27
C LYS A 54 17.34 -0.87 -5.19
N VAL A 55 16.36 -0.71 -4.29
CA VAL A 55 16.41 0.30 -3.22
C VAL A 55 17.42 -0.06 -2.13
N GLY A 56 17.74 -1.35 -1.96
CA GLY A 56 18.72 -1.79 -0.98
C GLY A 56 18.46 -3.18 -0.41
N ASN A 57 19.21 -3.49 0.64
CA ASN A 57 19.13 -4.76 1.35
C ASN A 57 17.79 -4.95 2.10
N ALA A 58 17.59 -6.14 2.67
CA ALA A 58 16.35 -6.48 3.36
C ALA A 58 16.03 -5.51 4.52
N VAL A 59 17.04 -5.05 5.26
CA VAL A 59 16.87 -4.14 6.41
C VAL A 59 16.35 -2.78 5.95
N VAL A 60 16.98 -2.19 4.92
CA VAL A 60 16.56 -0.90 4.33
C VAL A 60 15.11 -0.99 3.85
N ARG A 61 14.78 -2.01 3.06
CA ARG A 61 13.42 -2.19 2.53
C ARG A 61 12.38 -2.41 3.63
N ASN A 62 12.71 -3.17 4.67
CA ASN A 62 11.80 -3.42 5.78
C ASN A 62 11.59 -2.17 6.63
N SER A 63 12.63 -1.34 6.80
CA SER A 63 12.52 -0.03 7.45
C SER A 63 11.58 0.90 6.68
N ILE A 64 11.74 1.01 5.35
CA ILE A 64 10.85 1.81 4.49
C ILE A 64 9.40 1.34 4.62
N LYS A 65 9.13 0.03 4.45
CA LYS A 65 7.78 -0.51 4.60
C LYS A 65 7.21 -0.26 6.01
N ARG A 66 8.04 -0.25 7.06
CA ARG A 66 7.59 0.07 8.42
C ARG A 66 7.17 1.53 8.53
N ARG A 67 7.95 2.47 7.99
CA ARG A 67 7.61 3.90 7.94
C ARG A 67 6.33 4.16 7.14
N LEU A 68 6.19 3.53 5.98
CA LEU A 68 4.99 3.67 5.15
C LEU A 68 3.73 3.11 5.83
N ARG A 69 3.83 1.97 6.51
CA ARG A 69 2.73 1.43 7.32
C ARG A 69 2.33 2.38 8.45
N GLU A 70 3.30 3.00 9.12
CA GLU A 70 3.02 3.97 10.16
C GLU A 70 2.37 5.23 9.60
N PHE A 71 2.84 5.73 8.45
CA PHE A 71 2.22 6.85 7.76
C PHE A 71 0.75 6.57 7.43
N TYR A 72 0.45 5.41 6.82
CA TYR A 72 -0.93 5.00 6.54
C TYR A 72 -1.76 4.90 7.82
N ARG A 73 -1.20 4.30 8.88
CA ARG A 73 -1.87 4.12 10.17
C ARG A 73 -2.35 5.44 10.79
N GLN A 74 -1.57 6.50 10.62
CA GLN A 74 -1.87 7.84 11.13
C GLN A 74 -2.75 8.68 10.19
N ASN A 75 -2.82 8.32 8.91
CA ASN A 75 -3.42 9.17 7.87
C ASN A 75 -4.47 8.44 7.03
N LYS A 76 -5.21 7.48 7.61
CA LYS A 76 -6.17 6.64 6.87
C LYS A 76 -7.17 7.45 6.04
N SER A 77 -7.63 8.59 6.56
CA SER A 77 -8.60 9.47 5.89
C SER A 77 -8.07 10.13 4.61
N LEU A 78 -6.74 10.17 4.40
CA LEU A 78 -6.15 10.69 3.16
C LEU A 78 -6.25 9.70 2.00
N PHE A 79 -6.57 8.43 2.27
CA PHE A 79 -6.60 7.39 1.25
C PHE A 79 -8.02 7.20 0.72
N MET A 80 -8.13 7.07 -0.60
CA MET A 80 -9.39 6.75 -1.26
C MET A 80 -9.83 5.31 -0.93
N GLN A 81 -11.13 5.04 -1.11
CA GLN A 81 -11.71 3.71 -0.96
C GLN A 81 -11.37 2.85 -2.18
N ALA A 82 -10.20 2.21 -2.14
CA ALA A 82 -9.69 1.37 -3.21
C ALA A 82 -8.70 0.33 -2.66
N ASP A 83 -8.37 -0.64 -3.51
CA ASP A 83 -7.12 -1.38 -3.35
C ASP A 83 -5.97 -0.53 -3.91
N ILE A 84 -4.94 -0.31 -3.10
CA ILE A 84 -3.82 0.57 -3.44
C ILE A 84 -2.50 -0.16 -3.19
N ASN A 85 -1.60 -0.18 -4.17
CA ASN A 85 -0.23 -0.62 -4.02
C ASN A 85 0.74 0.55 -4.26
N ILE A 86 1.61 0.79 -3.29
CA ILE A 86 2.65 1.83 -3.31
C ILE A 86 4.03 1.18 -3.31
#